data_AF-A0A835KQC7-F1
#
_entry.id   AF-A0A835KQC7-F1
#
_cell.length_a   1.000
_cell.length_b   1.000
_cell.length_c   1.000
_cell.angle_alpha   90.00
_cell.angle_beta   90.00
_cell.angle_gamma   90.00
#
_symmetry.space_group_name_H-M   'P 1'
#
loop_
_entity.id
_entity.type
_entity.pdbx_description
1 polymer ?
#
loop_
_entity_poly.entity_id
_entity_poly.type
_entity_poly.pdbx_seq_one_letter_code
_entity_poly.pdbx_strand_id
1 'polypeptide(L)'
;MACHLRSASVPSSPRSNDASVEEQLQSLQAAVSSPLATVETMVDGLAKLGSIYGLINELTCLPSSKRLQRKAVEDELESSVVLLDLCNVMQESLLELKATVQEMQLLLKRGDNAAVQAKVQTYARAAKKAQKQFKKINGQAAPDMEGCRMVKLLAEARDITVSMLDKWSLVSKPFQKKKIVCEEEQLQVLELDIMGLERH
;
A
#
# COMPACT_ATOMS: atom_id res chain seq x y z
N MET A 1 -5.78 -54.39 33.59
CA MET A 1 -6.75 -53.28 33.61
C MET A 1 -6.03 -52.04 33.12
N ALA A 2 -6.36 -51.55 31.92
CA ALA A 2 -5.67 -50.43 31.29
C ALA A 2 -6.32 -49.10 31.70
N CYS A 3 -5.53 -48.16 32.22
CA CYS A 3 -5.99 -46.83 32.56
C CYS A 3 -6.05 -45.97 31.29
N HIS A 4 -7.25 -45.57 30.88
CA HIS A 4 -7.44 -44.55 29.84
C HIS A 4 -7.14 -43.17 30.41
N LEU A 5 -6.02 -42.57 30.00
CA LEU A 5 -5.77 -41.14 30.16
C LEU A 5 -6.59 -40.38 29.11
N ARG A 6 -7.66 -39.69 29.55
CA ARG A 6 -8.32 -38.66 28.74
C ARG A 6 -7.52 -37.37 28.88
N SER A 7 -6.91 -36.93 27.78
CA SER A 7 -6.36 -35.59 27.66
C SER A 7 -7.49 -34.57 27.83
N ALA A 8 -7.40 -33.73 28.85
CA ALA A 8 -8.22 -32.54 28.97
C ALA A 8 -7.65 -31.48 28.01
N SER A 9 -8.31 -31.26 26.88
CA SER A 9 -8.00 -30.14 25.99
C SER A 9 -8.37 -28.85 26.72
N VAL A 10 -7.39 -28.00 26.96
CA VAL A 10 -7.59 -26.63 27.43
C VAL A 10 -8.33 -25.87 26.31
N PRO A 11 -9.43 -25.16 26.57
CA PRO A 11 -10.02 -24.32 25.55
C PRO A 11 -9.01 -23.23 25.16
N SER A 12 -8.76 -23.09 23.86
CA SER A 12 -7.95 -22.00 23.31
C SER A 12 -8.52 -20.66 23.77
N SER A 13 -7.69 -19.88 24.45
CA SER A 13 -8.04 -18.54 24.93
C SER A 13 -8.36 -17.62 23.74
N PRO A 14 -9.43 -16.79 23.78
CA PRO A 14 -9.75 -15.82 22.74
C PRO A 14 -8.65 -14.76 22.49
N ARG A 15 -7.64 -14.69 23.37
CA ARG A 15 -6.48 -13.79 23.23
C ARG A 15 -5.51 -14.18 22.09
N SER A 16 -5.71 -15.29 21.40
CA SER A 16 -4.78 -15.73 20.34
C SER A 16 -4.87 -14.91 19.04
N ASN A 17 -6.01 -14.31 18.73
CA ASN A 17 -6.15 -13.51 17.50
C ASN A 17 -5.53 -12.11 17.62
N ASP A 18 -5.49 -11.57 18.84
CA ASP A 18 -5.04 -10.21 19.10
C ASP A 18 -3.54 -10.02 18.92
N ALA A 19 -2.71 -10.86 19.56
CA ALA A 19 -1.26 -10.84 19.36
C ALA A 19 -0.89 -11.20 17.90
N SER A 20 -1.75 -11.95 17.21
CA SER A 20 -1.54 -12.32 15.81
C SER A 20 -1.65 -11.12 14.86
N VAL A 21 -2.56 -10.17 15.08
CA VAL A 21 -2.69 -8.99 14.18
C VAL A 21 -1.47 -8.07 14.28
N GLU A 22 -0.99 -7.82 15.49
CA GLU A 22 0.19 -7.00 15.75
C GLU A 22 1.46 -7.64 15.18
N GLU A 23 1.62 -8.96 15.37
CA GLU A 23 2.72 -9.72 14.75
C GLU A 23 2.63 -9.72 13.21
N GLN A 24 1.42 -9.78 12.64
CA GLN A 24 1.21 -9.69 11.21
C GLN A 24 1.60 -8.32 10.64
N LEU A 25 1.30 -7.23 11.36
CA LEU A 25 1.69 -5.86 11.02
C LEU A 25 3.21 -5.71 11.07
N GLN A 26 3.87 -6.13 12.14
CA GLN A 26 5.33 -6.05 12.28
C GLN A 26 6.05 -6.90 11.21
N SER A 27 5.57 -8.12 10.95
CA SER A 27 6.10 -8.98 9.90
C SER A 27 5.95 -8.34 8.51
N LEU A 28 4.78 -7.74 8.24
CA LEU A 28 4.53 -7.04 6.98
C LEU A 28 5.43 -5.80 6.86
N GLN A 29 5.54 -5.00 7.92
CA GLN A 29 6.40 -3.84 7.95
C GLN A 29 7.86 -4.21 7.69
N ALA A 30 8.36 -5.31 8.27
CA ALA A 30 9.70 -5.80 8.03
C ALA A 30 9.91 -6.22 6.56
N ALA A 31 8.95 -6.96 5.98
CA ALA A 31 9.00 -7.37 4.58
C ALA A 31 8.99 -6.17 3.62
N VAL A 32 8.08 -5.23 3.85
CA VAL A 32 7.96 -4.00 3.06
C VAL A 32 9.19 -3.12 3.24
N SER A 33 9.75 -3.01 4.44
CA SER A 33 10.90 -2.14 4.75
C SER A 33 12.22 -2.67 4.19
N SER A 34 12.28 -3.96 3.86
CA SER A 34 13.45 -4.61 3.28
C SER A 34 13.99 -3.86 2.04
N PRO A 35 15.31 -3.67 1.91
CA PRO A 35 15.92 -3.16 0.68
C PRO A 35 15.70 -4.08 -0.53
N LEU A 36 15.38 -5.35 -0.29
CA LEU A 36 15.09 -6.37 -1.30
C LEU A 36 13.62 -6.38 -1.73
N ALA A 37 12.77 -5.54 -1.14
CA ALA A 37 11.34 -5.53 -1.44
C ALA A 37 11.11 -5.16 -2.92
N THR A 38 10.48 -6.08 -3.64
CA THR A 38 10.13 -5.94 -5.06
C THR A 38 8.73 -5.36 -5.23
N VAL A 39 8.33 -5.05 -6.46
CA VAL A 39 6.94 -4.70 -6.79
C VAL A 39 5.98 -5.82 -6.35
N GLU A 40 6.34 -7.08 -6.61
CA GLU A 40 5.58 -8.25 -6.16
C GLU A 40 5.42 -8.28 -4.63
N THR A 41 6.49 -8.00 -3.88
CA THR A 41 6.43 -7.88 -2.41
C THR A 41 5.45 -6.80 -1.96
N MET A 42 5.35 -5.69 -2.71
CA MET A 42 4.39 -4.63 -2.41
C MET A 42 2.95 -5.06 -2.73
N VAL A 43 2.73 -5.72 -3.87
CA VAL A 43 1.41 -6.24 -4.26
C VAL A 43 0.89 -7.24 -3.21
N ASP A 44 1.72 -8.21 -2.84
CA ASP A 44 1.39 -9.19 -1.81
C ASP A 44 1.15 -8.52 -0.45
N GLY A 45 1.97 -7.51 -0.14
CA GLY A 45 1.81 -6.72 1.07
C GLY A 45 0.48 -5.98 1.12
N LEU A 46 -0.01 -5.43 0.00
CA LEU A 46 -1.26 -4.68 -0.06
C LEU A 46 -2.45 -5.64 0.12
N ALA A 47 -2.39 -6.81 -0.50
CA ALA A 47 -3.38 -7.87 -0.28
C ALA A 47 -3.43 -8.32 1.19
N LYS A 48 -2.27 -8.54 1.82
CA LYS A 48 -2.18 -8.87 3.25
C LYS A 48 -2.67 -7.73 4.15
N LEU A 49 -2.41 -6.49 3.77
CA LEU A 49 -2.89 -5.33 4.53
C LEU A 49 -4.42 -5.21 4.47
N GLY A 50 -5.02 -5.47 3.31
CA GLY A 50 -6.47 -5.55 3.16
C GLY A 50 -7.12 -6.59 4.09
N SER A 51 -6.50 -7.77 4.24
CA SER A 51 -7.00 -8.78 5.18
C SER A 51 -6.81 -8.36 6.65
N ILE A 52 -5.69 -7.70 6.98
CA ILE A 52 -5.45 -7.14 8.33
C ILE A 52 -6.51 -6.09 8.68
N TYR A 53 -6.82 -5.15 7.78
CA TYR A 53 -7.91 -4.18 8.00
C TYR A 53 -9.26 -4.88 8.22
N GLY A 54 -9.52 -5.98 7.52
CA GLY A 54 -10.69 -6.83 7.76
C GLY A 54 -10.75 -7.40 9.18
N LEU A 55 -9.62 -7.93 9.68
CA LEU A 55 -9.51 -8.44 11.06
C LEU A 55 -9.68 -7.32 12.10
N ILE A 56 -9.07 -6.16 11.89
CA ILE A 56 -9.23 -4.99 12.78
C ILE A 56 -10.71 -4.56 12.81
N ASN A 57 -11.38 -4.54 11.65
CA ASN A 57 -12.80 -4.21 11.56
C ASN A 57 -13.67 -5.21 12.35
N GLU A 58 -13.39 -6.51 12.29
CA GLU A 58 -14.11 -7.53 13.10
C GLU A 58 -13.95 -7.31 14.61
N LEU A 59 -12.76 -6.87 15.05
CA LEU A 59 -12.50 -6.54 16.47
C LEU A 59 -13.31 -5.31 16.94
N THR A 60 -13.72 -4.42 16.02
CA THR A 60 -14.52 -3.22 16.35
C THR A 60 -15.98 -3.51 16.70
N CYS A 61 -16.49 -4.71 16.40
CA CYS A 61 -17.88 -5.10 16.61
C CYS A 61 -18.20 -5.53 18.07
N LEU A 62 -17.22 -5.59 18.99
CA LEU A 62 -17.46 -6.04 20.36
C LEU A 62 -18.09 -4.96 21.28
N PRO A 63 -19.00 -5.33 22.22
CA PRO A 63 -19.83 -4.34 22.91
C PRO A 63 -19.14 -3.46 23.97
N SER A 64 -17.90 -3.75 24.39
CA SER A 64 -17.38 -3.39 25.72
C SER A 64 -16.55 -2.09 25.87
N SER A 65 -16.46 -1.19 24.87
CA SER A 65 -15.70 0.08 25.03
C SER A 65 -16.36 1.34 24.41
N LYS A 66 -17.68 1.34 24.25
CA LYS A 66 -18.39 2.23 23.31
C LYS A 66 -18.40 3.75 23.56
N ARG A 67 -17.92 4.31 24.69
CA ARG A 67 -18.00 5.78 24.93
C ARG A 67 -16.67 6.50 25.08
N LEU A 68 -15.69 5.89 25.75
CA LEU A 68 -14.41 6.56 26.01
C LEU A 68 -13.43 6.48 24.82
N GLN A 69 -13.51 5.41 24.03
CA GLN A 69 -12.62 5.18 22.89
C GLN A 69 -13.16 5.74 21.56
N ARG A 70 -14.45 6.11 21.51
CA ARG A 70 -15.11 6.54 20.27
C ARG A 70 -14.42 7.72 19.62
N LYS A 71 -14.12 8.75 20.41
CA LYS A 71 -13.48 9.96 19.90
C LYS A 71 -12.10 9.67 19.31
N ALA A 72 -11.27 8.90 20.02
CA ALA A 72 -9.94 8.54 19.53
C ALA A 72 -10.00 7.64 18.27
N VAL A 73 -11.00 6.76 18.17
CA VAL A 73 -11.22 5.96 16.96
C VAL A 73 -11.75 6.84 15.82
N GLU A 74 -12.67 7.77 16.08
CA GLU A 74 -13.18 8.74 15.10
C GLU A 74 -12.05 9.64 14.55
N ASP A 75 -11.19 10.16 15.42
CA ASP A 75 -10.03 10.98 15.02
C ASP A 75 -9.02 10.19 14.16
N GLU A 76 -8.82 8.89 14.46
CA GLU A 76 -7.98 7.99 13.65
C GLU A 76 -8.64 7.62 12.31
N LEU A 77 -9.97 7.49 12.28
CA LEU A 77 -10.73 7.30 11.04
C LEU A 77 -10.65 8.53 10.13
N GLU A 78 -10.68 9.74 10.70
CA GLU A 78 -10.44 10.97 9.92
C GLU A 78 -9.05 10.94 9.25
N SER A 79 -8.04 10.45 9.97
CA SER A 79 -6.69 10.25 9.42
C SER A 79 -6.68 9.17 8.32
N SER A 80 -7.54 8.16 8.43
CA SER A 80 -7.75 7.14 7.39
C SER A 80 -8.46 7.69 6.14
N VAL A 81 -9.30 8.72 6.27
CA VAL A 81 -9.89 9.43 5.12
C VAL A 81 -8.80 10.13 4.28
N VAL A 82 -7.82 10.77 4.94
CA VAL A 82 -6.67 11.37 4.25
C VAL A 82 -5.86 10.31 3.49
N LEU A 83 -5.72 9.10 4.06
CA LEU A 83 -5.11 7.96 3.37
C LEU A 83 -5.93 7.53 2.14
N LEU A 84 -7.25 7.51 2.21
CA LEU A 84 -8.10 7.19 1.05
C LEU A 84 -7.95 8.23 -0.07
N ASP A 85 -7.93 9.52 0.26
CA ASP A 85 -7.65 10.58 -0.70
C ASP A 85 -6.27 10.40 -1.37
N LEU A 86 -5.27 10.00 -0.59
CA LEU A 86 -3.94 9.66 -1.09
C LEU A 86 -3.99 8.47 -2.05
N CYS A 87 -4.70 7.39 -1.70
CA CYS A 87 -4.88 6.20 -2.55
C CYS A 87 -5.55 6.56 -3.88
N ASN A 88 -6.62 7.39 -3.84
CA ASN A 88 -7.32 7.85 -5.04
C ASN A 88 -6.39 8.62 -5.98
N VAL A 89 -5.63 9.59 -5.45
CA VAL A 89 -4.66 10.38 -6.24
C VAL A 89 -3.56 9.50 -6.82
N MET A 90 -3.09 8.50 -6.08
CA MET A 90 -2.12 7.54 -6.57
C MET A 90 -2.72 6.71 -7.71
N GLN A 91 -3.92 6.15 -7.53
CA GLN A 91 -4.62 5.36 -8.55
C GLN A 91 -4.83 6.15 -9.84
N GLU A 92 -5.32 7.39 -9.76
CA GLU A 92 -5.46 8.28 -10.92
C GLU A 92 -4.12 8.47 -11.65
N SER A 93 -3.05 8.67 -10.87
CA SER A 93 -1.70 8.80 -11.43
C SER A 93 -1.23 7.52 -12.10
N LEU A 94 -1.57 6.33 -11.57
CA LEU A 94 -1.24 5.05 -12.21
C LEU A 94 -1.91 4.90 -13.56
N LEU A 95 -3.18 5.25 -13.64
CA LEU A 95 -3.95 5.22 -14.88
C LEU A 95 -3.32 6.15 -15.93
N GLU A 96 -2.91 7.37 -15.53
CA GLU A 96 -2.20 8.31 -16.42
C GLU A 96 -0.86 7.74 -16.91
N LEU A 97 -0.07 7.15 -16.01
CA LEU A 97 1.22 6.54 -16.35
C LEU A 97 1.06 5.33 -17.28
N LYS A 98 0.10 4.44 -17.00
CA LYS A 98 -0.24 3.27 -17.82
C LYS A 98 -0.62 3.67 -19.23
N ALA A 99 -1.54 4.63 -19.36
CA ALA A 99 -1.95 5.15 -20.67
C ALA A 99 -0.75 5.69 -21.46
N THR A 100 0.15 6.42 -20.79
CA THR A 100 1.35 6.95 -21.43
C THR A 100 2.30 5.82 -21.89
N VAL A 101 2.47 4.75 -21.11
CA VAL A 101 3.28 3.58 -21.49
C VAL A 101 2.68 2.87 -22.72
N GLN A 102 1.37 2.67 -22.76
CA GLN A 102 0.69 2.05 -23.89
C GLN A 102 0.83 2.89 -25.17
N GLU A 103 0.72 4.21 -25.06
CA GLU A 103 0.99 5.11 -26.19
C GLU A 103 2.44 5.01 -26.69
N MET A 104 3.42 4.95 -25.79
CA MET A 104 4.82 4.76 -26.17
C MET A 104 5.01 3.45 -26.94
N GLN A 105 4.43 2.35 -26.48
CA GLN A 105 4.51 1.05 -27.17
C GLN A 105 3.91 1.14 -28.59
N LEU A 106 2.77 1.83 -28.75
CA LEU A 106 2.16 2.03 -30.07
C LEU A 106 3.04 2.88 -31.00
N LEU A 107 3.66 3.95 -30.48
CA LEU A 107 4.55 4.81 -31.25
C LEU A 107 5.85 4.08 -31.64
N LEU A 108 6.37 3.25 -30.73
CA LEU A 108 7.55 2.40 -30.98
C LEU A 108 7.28 1.42 -32.13
N LYS A 109 6.12 0.75 -32.12
CA LYS A 109 5.69 -0.17 -33.20
C LYS A 109 5.53 0.52 -34.56
N ARG A 110 5.29 1.83 -34.56
CA ARG A 110 5.22 2.67 -35.78
C ARG A 110 6.59 3.20 -36.23
N GLY A 111 7.64 3.04 -35.42
CA GLY A 111 8.97 3.58 -35.66
C GLY A 111 9.10 5.10 -35.41
N ASP A 112 8.12 5.72 -34.72
CA ASP A 112 8.12 7.16 -34.45
C ASP A 112 8.92 7.50 -33.18
N ASN A 113 10.24 7.41 -33.29
CA ASN A 113 11.16 7.64 -32.18
C ASN A 113 11.08 9.07 -31.60
N ALA A 114 10.73 10.06 -32.44
CA ALA A 114 10.56 11.44 -31.98
C ALA A 114 9.33 11.59 -31.08
N ALA A 115 8.20 10.98 -31.47
CA ALA A 115 7.00 10.94 -30.64
C ALA A 115 7.19 10.11 -29.36
N VAL A 116 7.92 8.99 -29.43
CA VAL A 116 8.30 8.21 -28.23
C VAL A 116 9.06 9.10 -27.24
N GLN A 117 10.08 9.82 -27.71
CA GLN A 117 10.86 10.72 -26.85
C GLN A 117 10.00 11.82 -26.21
N ALA A 118 9.01 12.36 -26.93
CA ALA A 118 8.06 13.33 -26.38
C ALA A 118 7.17 12.71 -25.29
N LYS A 119 6.72 11.47 -25.47
CA LYS A 119 5.98 10.73 -24.43
C LYS A 119 6.85 10.39 -23.22
N VAL A 120 8.15 10.14 -23.38
CA VAL A 120 9.07 9.93 -22.23
C VAL A 120 9.10 11.15 -21.33
N GLN A 121 9.14 12.34 -21.92
CA GLN A 121 9.06 13.58 -21.15
C GLN A 121 7.71 13.75 -20.47
N THR A 122 6.62 13.33 -21.12
CA THR A 122 5.25 13.38 -20.56
C THR A 122 5.14 12.46 -19.35
N TYR A 123 5.57 11.20 -19.46
CA TYR A 123 5.64 10.24 -18.36
C TYR A 123 6.46 10.79 -17.19
N ALA A 124 7.67 11.31 -17.46
CA ALA A 124 8.53 11.87 -16.42
C ALA A 124 7.88 13.04 -15.68
N ARG A 125 7.07 13.87 -16.36
CA ARG A 125 6.33 14.98 -15.74
C ARG A 125 5.16 14.45 -14.90
N ALA A 126 4.37 13.51 -15.42
CA ALA A 126 3.28 12.87 -14.70
C ALA A 126 3.77 12.18 -13.42
N ALA A 127 4.84 11.39 -13.51
CA ALA A 127 5.47 10.74 -12.36
C ALA A 127 5.92 11.73 -11.28
N LYS A 128 6.54 12.86 -11.66
CA LYS A 128 6.95 13.91 -10.72
C LYS A 128 5.77 14.63 -10.10
N LYS A 129 4.70 14.86 -10.88
CA LYS A 129 3.44 15.44 -10.39
C LYS A 129 2.81 14.52 -9.34
N ALA A 130 2.69 13.23 -9.62
CA ALA A 130 2.19 12.23 -8.69
C ALA A 130 2.99 12.24 -7.37
N GLN A 131 4.32 12.19 -7.46
CA GLN A 131 5.18 12.26 -6.27
C GLN A 131 5.00 13.55 -5.46
N LYS A 132 4.79 14.69 -6.12
CA LYS A 132 4.55 15.97 -5.44
C LYS A 132 3.20 15.97 -4.71
N GLN A 133 2.16 15.43 -5.33
CA GLN A 133 0.84 15.32 -4.70
C GLN A 133 0.88 14.37 -3.51
N PHE A 134 1.56 13.22 -3.65
CA PHE A 134 1.79 12.27 -2.56
C PHE A 134 2.38 12.96 -1.33
N LYS A 135 3.51 13.67 -1.50
CA LYS A 135 4.17 14.39 -0.40
C LYS A 135 3.30 15.49 0.22
N LYS A 136 2.45 16.13 -0.58
CA LYS A 136 1.56 17.20 -0.12
C LYS A 136 0.46 16.65 0.79
N ILE A 137 -0.19 15.56 0.37
CA ILE A 137 -1.30 14.95 1.11
C ILE A 137 -0.76 14.23 2.36
N ASN A 138 0.32 13.47 2.22
CA ASN A 138 0.96 12.78 3.35
C ASN A 138 1.57 13.74 4.39
N GLY A 139 1.90 14.98 4.00
CA GLY A 139 2.42 16.00 4.91
C GLY A 139 1.37 16.59 5.87
N GLN A 140 0.09 16.28 5.70
CA GLN A 140 -0.96 16.58 6.68
C GLN A 140 -0.89 15.55 7.81
N ALA A 141 0.15 15.63 8.64
CA ALA A 141 0.38 14.67 9.71
C ALA A 141 -0.70 14.77 10.81
N ALA A 142 -1.22 13.60 11.21
CA ALA A 142 -2.09 13.46 12.37
C ALA A 142 -1.28 13.64 13.68
N PRO A 143 -1.91 14.13 14.76
CA PRO A 143 -1.26 14.24 16.06
C PRO A 143 -0.86 12.88 16.61
N ASP A 144 0.30 12.82 17.28
CA ASP A 144 0.72 11.67 18.09
C ASP A 144 -0.32 11.46 19.20
N MET A 145 -1.21 10.51 18.99
CA MET A 145 -2.33 10.25 19.89
C MET A 145 -2.11 8.90 20.58
N GLU A 146 -1.84 8.96 21.89
CA GLU A 146 -1.87 7.79 22.77
C GLU A 146 -3.32 7.28 22.87
N GLY A 147 -3.71 6.46 21.90
CA GLY A 147 -5.05 5.89 21.78
C GLY A 147 -5.19 4.51 22.42
N CYS A 148 -6.41 3.97 22.42
CA CYS A 148 -6.63 2.57 22.77
C CYS A 148 -5.91 1.64 21.80
N ARG A 149 -5.79 0.36 22.16
CA ARG A 149 -5.13 -0.66 21.33
C ARG A 149 -5.58 -0.67 19.87
N MET A 150 -6.88 -0.44 19.63
CA MET A 150 -7.46 -0.37 18.29
C MET A 150 -6.90 0.80 17.47
N VAL A 151 -6.78 1.97 18.08
CA VAL A 151 -6.18 3.15 17.44
C VAL A 151 -4.72 2.88 17.11
N LYS A 152 -3.99 2.17 17.98
CA LYS A 152 -2.59 1.77 17.69
C LYS A 152 -2.49 0.85 16.47
N LEU A 153 -3.35 -0.16 16.38
CA LEU A 153 -3.37 -1.09 15.25
C LEU A 153 -3.77 -0.39 13.93
N LEU A 154 -4.74 0.52 13.97
CA LEU A 154 -5.15 1.32 12.81
C LEU A 154 -4.04 2.26 12.35
N ALA A 155 -3.41 2.98 13.28
CA ALA A 155 -2.31 3.88 12.97
C ALA A 155 -1.12 3.12 12.37
N GLU A 156 -0.76 1.95 12.92
CA GLU A 156 0.32 1.12 12.40
C GLU A 156 0.00 0.57 11.00
N ALA A 157 -1.22 0.08 10.77
CA ALA A 157 -1.67 -0.35 9.45
C ALA A 157 -1.62 0.80 8.42
N ARG A 158 -2.04 2.00 8.81
CA ARG A 158 -1.99 3.21 7.98
C ARG A 158 -0.56 3.58 7.64
N ASP A 159 0.34 3.59 8.62
CA ASP A 159 1.75 3.94 8.43
C ASP A 159 2.46 2.94 7.50
N ILE A 160 2.14 1.65 7.62
CA ILE A 160 2.59 0.63 6.66
C ILE A 160 2.04 0.94 5.25
N THR A 161 0.75 1.27 5.12
CA THR A 161 0.15 1.64 3.83
C THR A 161 0.89 2.82 3.19
N VAL A 162 1.13 3.88 3.96
CA VAL A 162 1.86 5.08 3.51
C VAL A 162 3.28 4.74 3.07
N SER A 163 4.00 3.90 3.83
CA SER A 163 5.35 3.44 3.48
C SER A 163 5.39 2.67 2.16
N MET A 164 4.41 1.80 1.94
CA MET A 164 4.26 1.06 0.67
C MET A 164 3.98 1.99 -0.50
N LEU A 165 3.09 2.97 -0.34
CA LEU A 165 2.79 3.97 -1.36
C LEU A 165 3.98 4.90 -1.64
N ASP A 166 4.81 5.23 -0.65
CA ASP A 166 6.05 5.98 -0.90
C ASP A 166 7.04 5.14 -1.71
N LYS A 167 7.14 3.84 -1.41
CA LYS A 167 7.97 2.90 -2.18
C LYS A 167 7.45 2.64 -3.58
N TRP A 168 6.14 2.73 -3.83
CA TRP A 168 5.61 2.77 -5.19
C TRP A 168 6.29 3.86 -6.03
N SER A 169 6.55 5.04 -5.46
CA SER A 169 7.17 6.14 -6.22
C SER A 169 8.51 5.75 -6.86
N LEU A 170 9.15 4.67 -6.40
CA LEU A 170 10.33 4.03 -6.97
C LEU A 170 10.07 3.38 -8.34
N VAL A 171 8.89 2.80 -8.58
CA VAL A 171 8.46 2.20 -9.87
C VAL A 171 8.45 3.25 -10.99
N SER A 172 8.26 4.53 -10.63
CA SER A 172 8.29 5.62 -11.59
C SER A 172 9.71 6.08 -12.01
N LYS A 173 10.77 5.64 -11.31
CA LYS A 173 12.16 6.09 -11.53
C LYS A 173 12.79 5.77 -12.89
N PRO A 174 12.52 4.63 -13.57
CA PRO A 174 13.26 4.25 -14.76
C PRO A 174 13.05 5.21 -15.94
N PHE A 175 12.02 6.06 -15.95
CA PHE A 175 11.84 7.07 -17.01
C PHE A 175 11.91 8.52 -16.52
N GLN A 176 12.30 8.77 -15.26
CA GLN A 176 12.48 10.14 -14.76
C GLN A 176 13.78 10.81 -15.23
N LYS A 177 14.75 10.03 -15.76
CA LYS A 177 16.02 10.58 -16.26
C LYS A 177 15.85 11.03 -17.72
N LYS A 178 16.32 12.24 -18.03
CA LYS A 178 16.10 12.93 -19.32
C LYS A 178 16.69 12.24 -20.56
N LYS A 179 17.49 11.18 -20.42
CA LYS A 179 18.28 10.56 -21.49
C LYS A 179 18.25 9.04 -21.38
N ILE A 180 17.07 8.46 -21.55
CA ILE A 180 16.89 7.00 -21.59
C ILE A 180 16.33 6.67 -22.97
N VAL A 181 16.97 5.72 -23.64
CA VAL A 181 16.45 5.10 -24.85
C VAL A 181 15.35 4.15 -24.39
N CYS A 182 14.11 4.39 -24.83
CA CYS A 182 13.00 3.49 -24.55
C CYS A 182 13.11 2.26 -25.44
N GLU A 183 13.27 1.09 -24.83
CA GLU A 183 13.16 -0.21 -25.47
C GLU A 183 11.80 -0.84 -25.15
N GLU A 184 11.31 -1.70 -26.03
CA GLU A 184 10.02 -2.37 -25.87
C GLU A 184 9.96 -3.20 -24.59
N GLU A 185 11.03 -3.93 -24.29
CA GLU A 185 11.14 -4.78 -23.09
C GLU A 185 11.00 -3.95 -21.80
N GLN A 186 11.61 -2.76 -21.75
CA GLN A 186 11.52 -1.88 -20.59
C GLN A 186 10.09 -1.35 -20.38
N LEU A 187 9.36 -1.08 -21.46
CA LEU A 187 7.96 -0.66 -21.40
C LEU A 187 7.03 -1.81 -20.99
N GLN A 188 7.32 -3.04 -21.41
CA GLN A 188 6.55 -4.22 -21.01
C GLN A 188 6.73 -4.53 -19.52
N VAL A 189 7.97 -4.49 -19.01
CA VAL A 189 8.25 -4.66 -17.58
C VAL A 189 7.53 -3.58 -16.77
N LEU A 190 7.60 -2.32 -17.20
CA LEU A 190 6.91 -1.24 -16.52
C LEU A 190 5.39 -1.38 -16.54
N GLU A 191 4.80 -1.82 -17.66
CA GLU A 191 3.35 -2.06 -17.74
C GLU A 191 2.91 -3.18 -16.79
N LEU A 192 3.70 -4.26 -16.67
CA LEU A 192 3.43 -5.34 -15.72
C LEU A 192 3.51 -4.86 -14.27
N ASP A 193 4.53 -4.06 -13.94
CA ASP A 193 4.66 -3.46 -12.61
C ASP A 193 3.45 -2.58 -12.28
N ILE A 194 3.04 -1.70 -13.22
CA ILE A 194 1.88 -0.83 -13.03
C ILE A 194 0.59 -1.65 -12.86
N MET A 195 0.41 -2.69 -13.69
CA MET A 195 -0.78 -3.54 -13.66
C MET A 195 -0.89 -4.38 -12.38
N GLY A 196 0.22 -4.90 -11.87
CA GLY A 196 0.22 -5.69 -10.63
C GLY A 196 -0.34 -4.90 -9.46
N LEU A 197 -0.04 -3.61 -9.44
CA LEU A 197 -0.42 -2.74 -8.34
C LEU A 197 -1.76 -2.00 -8.57
N GLU A 198 -2.35 -2.03 -9.78
CA GLU A 198 -3.71 -1.53 -10.05
C GLU A 198 -4.81 -2.49 -9.53
N ARG A 199 -4.47 -3.76 -9.28
CA ARG A 199 -5.45 -4.79 -8.90
C ARG A 199 -5.93 -4.75 -7.44
N HIS A 200 -5.39 -3.84 -6.62
CA HIS A 200 -5.62 -3.76 -5.18
C HIS A 200 -5.92 -2.32 -4.76
#